data_AF-D8WUI6-F1
#
_entry.id   AF-D8WUI6-F1
#
_cell.length_a   1.000
_cell.length_b   1.000
_cell.length_c   1.000
_cell.angle_alpha   90.00
_cell.angle_beta   90.00
_cell.angle_gamma   90.00
#
_symmetry.space_group_name_H-M   'P 1'
#
loop_
_entity.id
_entity.type
_entity.pdbx_description
1 polymer ?
#
loop_
_entity_poly.entity_id
_entity_poly.type
_entity_poly.pdbx_seq_one_letter_code
_entity_poly.pdbx_strand_id
1 'polypeptide(L)'
;MSKKFTMTLLSSSLGGLLLGISSGVLAQELPPIKDSGLPSYSVLKEADASQVTYGSTYRIYYNKSSGWGTMRYVLNGKDETLFNFDQEGNIIVLSKDNSIAYTVHEPVLKDFARMAAGLRTSDKENGKHQVDEEEVRRIFNKVNNLSNTIINPEILKQSAFIASGPRPEGDRLVQASAAGEFALAVGTGASADKKLATSVGSWSAASGQQSVALGGGTYAYADASTALGSVAFVDNTATYGTAVGNRAKVDKDATEGTALGAKATVTNKNSVALGANSRTTRDNEVYIGYEAEPGKAYKTRVLGGLSDGTRPSDAATVRQVDRVKDSVEQLAQDTNTRLVVEAKKSREYTDSRTTVGVNSDGTLTSADGATKTIAVNDGLVALSGRTDRIDAAVGSVDRRVTKNTQAIQSNTRQLQEHNARLNSQQRQIRENHEEMKRAAAQSAALAGLFQPYSVGKFNATAALGGYSDKQAIAVGVGYRFNEQTAAKAGIAASDGDVSYNMGVNFEF
;
A
#
# COMPACT_ATOMS: atom_id res chain seq x y z
N MET A 1 19.57 -48.22 8.21
CA MET A 1 19.07 -49.26 7.28
C MET A 1 19.11 -48.64 5.90
N SER A 2 19.86 -49.07 4.89
CA SER A 2 20.21 -50.42 4.42
C SER A 2 21.68 -50.46 3.95
N LYS A 3 22.45 -51.38 4.52
CA LYS A 3 23.73 -51.87 3.97
C LYS A 3 23.37 -53.02 3.01
N LYS A 4 23.70 -52.91 1.72
CA LYS A 4 23.95 -54.03 0.79
C LYS A 4 24.22 -53.48 -0.62
N PHE A 5 25.49 -53.24 -0.94
CA PHE A 5 26.11 -53.56 -2.24
C PHE A 5 27.62 -53.42 -2.06
N THR A 6 28.24 -54.49 -1.58
CA THR A 6 29.69 -54.65 -1.42
C THR A 6 30.04 -56.00 -2.04
N MET A 7 31.11 -56.02 -2.84
CA MET A 7 31.67 -57.16 -3.60
C MET A 7 30.91 -57.42 -4.92
N THR A 8 31.52 -57.37 -6.12
CA THR A 8 32.78 -58.00 -6.52
C THR A 8 33.32 -57.28 -7.76
N LEU A 9 34.40 -56.52 -7.62
CA LEU A 9 35.32 -56.21 -8.72
C LEU A 9 36.68 -56.69 -8.24
N LEU A 10 36.95 -57.96 -8.52
CA LEU A 10 38.27 -58.52 -8.33
C LEU A 10 39.25 -57.67 -9.13
N SER A 11 40.27 -57.19 -8.42
CA SER A 11 41.49 -56.63 -8.93
C SER A 11 42.12 -57.54 -9.99
N SER A 12 41.91 -57.22 -11.26
CA SER A 12 42.96 -57.38 -12.27
C SER A 12 43.58 -56.01 -12.45
N SER A 13 44.82 -55.88 -12.01
CA SER A 13 45.69 -54.72 -12.11
C SER A 13 45.60 -54.03 -13.48
N LEU A 14 44.75 -53.01 -13.59
CA LEU A 14 44.89 -51.91 -14.55
C LEU A 14 45.96 -50.95 -13.99
N GLY A 15 47.16 -51.49 -13.80
CA GLY A 15 48.37 -50.74 -13.47
C GLY A 15 49.17 -50.51 -14.74
N GLY A 16 48.55 -49.82 -15.72
CA GLY A 16 49.26 -49.23 -16.84
C GLY A 16 50.11 -48.08 -16.31
N LEU A 17 51.27 -48.45 -15.75
CA LEU A 17 52.30 -47.55 -15.32
C LEU A 17 52.70 -46.71 -16.55
N LEU A 18 52.28 -45.44 -16.55
CA LEU A 18 52.90 -44.35 -17.29
C LEU A 18 54.39 -44.29 -16.89
N LEU A 19 55.21 -45.13 -17.51
CA LEU A 19 56.66 -44.92 -17.54
C LEU A 19 56.98 -44.26 -18.87
N GLY A 20 57.49 -43.03 -18.77
CA GLY A 20 58.02 -42.26 -19.88
C GLY A 20 59.21 -42.94 -20.52
N ILE A 21 58.93 -43.87 -21.41
CA ILE A 21 59.78 -44.17 -22.56
C ILE A 21 59.25 -43.30 -23.69
N SER A 22 60.02 -42.25 -24.00
CA SER A 22 59.88 -41.44 -25.20
C SER A 22 59.51 -42.32 -26.40
N SER A 23 58.56 -41.85 -27.19
CA SER A 23 58.06 -42.36 -28.47
C SER A 23 59.13 -42.39 -29.58
N GLY A 24 60.31 -42.95 -29.28
CA GLY A 24 61.49 -42.97 -30.16
C GLY A 24 62.40 -44.19 -30.02
N VAL A 25 62.18 -45.11 -29.07
CA VAL A 25 62.98 -46.35 -28.97
C VAL A 25 62.08 -47.47 -28.47
N LEU A 26 61.68 -48.36 -29.39
CA LEU A 26 61.33 -49.78 -29.21
C LEU A 26 60.59 -50.31 -30.46
N ALA A 27 60.92 -49.77 -31.63
CA ALA A 27 60.96 -50.51 -32.87
C ALA A 27 62.43 -50.63 -33.27
N GLN A 28 63.23 -51.25 -32.40
CA GLN A 28 64.44 -51.87 -32.85
C GLN A 28 64.09 -53.35 -32.92
N GLU A 29 63.98 -53.84 -34.15
CA GLU A 29 64.33 -55.22 -34.46
C GLU A 29 65.44 -55.63 -33.49
N LEU A 30 65.14 -56.47 -32.49
CA LEU A 30 66.20 -57.23 -31.85
C LEU A 30 66.81 -58.00 -33.01
N PRO A 31 68.05 -57.69 -33.45
CA PRO A 31 68.61 -58.36 -34.59
C PRO A 31 68.58 -59.86 -34.27
N PRO A 32 68.16 -60.73 -35.21
CA PRO A 32 68.30 -62.15 -35.00
C PRO A 32 69.76 -62.36 -34.58
N ILE A 33 70.00 -62.97 -33.43
CA ILE A 33 71.36 -63.27 -33.03
C ILE A 33 71.86 -64.36 -33.99
N LYS A 34 72.35 -63.94 -35.16
CA LYS A 34 73.05 -64.75 -36.16
C LYS A 34 74.50 -64.93 -35.75
N ASP A 35 74.72 -65.19 -34.47
CA ASP A 35 76.07 -65.39 -33.97
C ASP A 35 76.33 -66.91 -33.91
N SER A 36 77.11 -67.38 -34.88
CA SER A 36 77.60 -68.76 -35.01
C SER A 36 78.57 -69.18 -33.89
N GLY A 37 78.72 -68.34 -32.84
CA GLY A 37 79.56 -68.58 -31.66
C GLY A 37 78.84 -68.65 -30.31
N LEU A 38 77.51 -68.47 -30.24
CA LEU A 38 76.79 -68.60 -28.96
C LEU A 38 76.62 -70.07 -28.53
N PRO A 39 76.68 -70.37 -27.21
CA PRO A 39 76.33 -71.69 -26.72
C PRO A 39 74.87 -72.01 -27.08
N SER A 40 74.70 -73.07 -27.85
CA SER A 40 73.39 -73.60 -28.24
C SER A 40 73.07 -74.85 -27.43
N TYR A 41 71.82 -74.96 -27.01
CA TYR A 41 71.30 -76.07 -26.23
C TYR A 41 70.24 -76.78 -27.08
N SER A 42 70.40 -78.08 -27.29
CA SER A 42 69.39 -78.90 -27.96
C SER A 42 68.18 -79.08 -27.06
N VAL A 43 66.97 -79.02 -27.62
CA VAL A 43 65.74 -79.28 -26.87
C VAL A 43 65.58 -80.78 -26.60
N LEU A 44 64.96 -81.17 -25.48
CA LEU A 44 64.71 -82.58 -25.17
C LEU A 44 63.70 -83.18 -26.17
N LYS A 45 64.05 -84.32 -26.78
CA LYS A 45 63.13 -85.11 -27.60
C LYS A 45 62.17 -85.85 -26.66
N GLU A 46 60.91 -86.00 -27.08
CA GLU A 46 59.83 -86.63 -26.29
C GLU A 46 60.33 -87.86 -25.49
N ALA A 47 60.10 -87.83 -24.18
CA ALA A 47 60.72 -88.72 -23.21
C ALA A 47 60.05 -90.11 -23.19
N ASP A 48 60.84 -91.15 -23.48
CA ASP A 48 60.70 -92.43 -22.77
C ASP A 48 61.50 -92.29 -21.46
N ALA A 49 60.87 -92.58 -20.33
CA ALA A 49 61.24 -92.13 -18.97
C ALA A 49 62.56 -92.71 -18.42
N SER A 50 63.43 -93.26 -19.27
CA SER A 50 64.67 -93.93 -18.88
C SER A 50 65.94 -93.36 -19.51
N GLN A 51 65.87 -92.49 -20.56
CA GLN A 51 67.05 -91.85 -21.15
C GLN A 51 66.77 -90.43 -21.69
N VAL A 52 67.62 -89.47 -21.28
CA VAL A 52 67.58 -88.08 -21.79
C VAL A 52 68.11 -88.07 -23.23
N THR A 53 67.21 -87.92 -24.20
CA THR A 53 67.57 -87.82 -25.62
C THR A 53 67.34 -86.39 -26.09
N TYR A 54 68.33 -85.78 -26.73
CA TYR A 54 68.22 -84.44 -27.28
C TYR A 54 67.80 -84.48 -28.75
N GLY A 55 66.80 -83.67 -29.11
CA GLY A 55 66.31 -83.53 -30.48
C GLY A 55 67.21 -82.63 -31.33
N SER A 56 67.08 -82.75 -32.66
CA SER A 56 67.71 -81.85 -33.64
C SER A 56 66.75 -80.79 -34.18
N THR A 57 65.47 -80.87 -33.83
CA THR A 57 64.39 -80.04 -34.38
C THR A 57 64.44 -78.59 -33.88
N TYR A 58 64.70 -78.40 -32.58
CA TYR A 58 64.69 -77.10 -31.93
C TYR A 58 66.00 -76.84 -31.18
N ARG A 59 66.44 -75.59 -31.18
CA ARG A 59 67.63 -75.14 -30.46
C ARG A 59 67.35 -73.86 -29.68
N ILE A 60 67.93 -73.80 -28.49
CA ILE A 60 67.91 -72.61 -27.65
C ILE A 60 69.29 -71.98 -27.67
N TYR A 61 69.35 -70.71 -28.03
CA TYR A 61 70.57 -69.90 -27.95
C TYR A 61 70.43 -68.96 -26.77
N TYR A 62 71.44 -68.90 -25.90
CA TYR A 62 71.41 -68.02 -24.74
C TYR A 62 72.69 -67.22 -24.63
N ASN A 63 72.56 -65.90 -24.61
CA ASN A 63 73.68 -64.99 -24.42
C ASN A 63 73.77 -64.58 -22.95
N LYS A 64 74.74 -65.14 -22.23
CA LYS A 64 74.97 -64.83 -20.81
C LYS A 64 75.28 -63.36 -20.54
N SER A 65 75.90 -62.65 -21.48
CA SER A 65 76.27 -61.24 -21.30
C SER A 65 75.08 -60.30 -21.45
N SER A 66 74.14 -60.60 -22.34
CA SER A 66 72.94 -59.78 -22.53
C SER A 66 71.73 -60.26 -21.72
N GLY A 67 71.77 -61.50 -21.23
CA GLY A 67 70.64 -62.13 -20.53
C GLY A 67 69.53 -62.61 -21.46
N TRP A 68 69.64 -62.38 -22.77
CA TRP A 68 68.61 -62.74 -23.74
C TRP A 68 68.82 -64.14 -24.30
N GLY A 69 67.71 -64.87 -24.45
CA GLY A 69 67.64 -66.14 -25.14
C GLY A 69 66.73 -66.10 -26.35
N THR A 70 67.02 -66.98 -27.30
CA THR A 70 66.25 -67.14 -28.54
C THR A 70 65.95 -68.62 -28.78
N MET A 71 64.67 -68.95 -28.95
CA MET A 71 64.21 -70.27 -29.38
C MET A 71 64.13 -70.33 -30.91
N ARG A 72 64.75 -71.34 -31.51
CA ARG A 72 64.80 -71.51 -32.98
C ARG A 72 64.40 -72.91 -33.42
N TYR A 73 63.78 -72.99 -34.60
CA TYR A 73 63.49 -74.23 -35.33
C TYR A 73 64.57 -74.47 -36.39
N VAL A 74 65.24 -75.62 -36.37
CA VAL A 74 66.49 -75.85 -37.13
C VAL A 74 66.48 -77.13 -38.01
N LEU A 75 65.30 -77.62 -38.41
CA LEU A 75 65.15 -78.86 -39.18
C LEU A 75 65.18 -78.62 -40.71
N ASN A 76 65.78 -79.55 -41.47
CA ASN A 76 65.77 -79.58 -42.95
C ASN A 76 66.27 -78.29 -43.64
N GLY A 77 67.32 -77.66 -43.09
CA GLY A 77 67.92 -76.45 -43.66
C GLY A 77 67.12 -75.16 -43.41
N LYS A 78 65.98 -75.23 -42.70
CA LYS A 78 65.30 -74.05 -42.17
C LYS A 78 65.89 -73.70 -40.81
N ASP A 79 66.09 -72.41 -40.55
CA ASP A 79 66.62 -71.89 -39.28
C ASP A 79 65.87 -70.60 -38.90
N GLU A 80 64.69 -70.76 -38.30
CA GLU A 80 63.74 -69.68 -38.03
C GLU A 80 63.62 -69.41 -36.53
N THR A 81 63.56 -68.13 -36.15
CA THR A 81 63.31 -67.73 -34.76
C THR A 81 61.83 -67.88 -34.43
N LEU A 82 61.54 -68.64 -33.37
CA LEU A 82 60.17 -68.83 -32.87
C LEU A 82 59.78 -67.72 -31.90
N PHE A 83 60.63 -67.42 -30.92
CA PHE A 83 60.44 -66.34 -29.96
C PHE A 83 61.74 -66.00 -29.22
N ASN A 84 61.82 -64.79 -28.69
CA ASN A 84 62.89 -64.34 -27.79
C ASN A 84 62.38 -64.30 -26.35
N PHE A 85 63.24 -64.58 -25.39
CA PHE A 85 62.94 -64.46 -23.97
C PHE A 85 64.07 -63.72 -23.22
N ASP A 86 63.69 -63.03 -22.15
CA ASP A 86 64.63 -62.28 -21.32
C ASP A 86 65.32 -63.16 -20.26
N GLN A 87 66.12 -62.53 -19.39
CA GLN A 87 66.86 -63.20 -18.32
C GLN A 87 65.97 -63.88 -17.27
N GLU A 88 64.68 -63.51 -17.19
CA GLU A 88 63.70 -64.13 -16.31
C GLU A 88 62.89 -65.23 -17.02
N GLY A 89 63.12 -65.47 -18.30
CA GLY A 89 62.37 -66.41 -19.13
C GLY A 89 61.04 -65.84 -19.65
N ASN A 90 60.85 -64.52 -19.62
CA ASN A 90 59.64 -63.87 -20.10
C ASN A 90 59.74 -63.61 -21.60
N ILE A 91 58.65 -63.85 -22.32
CA ILE A 91 58.52 -63.52 -23.76
C ILE A 91 57.62 -62.29 -23.89
N ILE A 92 58.10 -61.27 -24.59
CA ILE A 92 57.29 -60.10 -24.94
C ILE A 92 56.68 -60.34 -26.33
N VAL A 93 55.35 -60.29 -26.42
CA VAL A 93 54.60 -60.50 -27.66
C VAL A 93 53.79 -59.25 -27.97
N LEU A 94 53.98 -58.66 -29.14
CA LEU A 94 53.15 -57.57 -29.63
C LEU A 94 51.96 -58.13 -30.42
N SER A 95 50.78 -57.54 -30.23
CA SER A 95 49.63 -57.78 -31.11
C SER A 95 49.95 -57.37 -32.55
N LYS A 96 49.12 -57.82 -33.50
CA LYS A 96 49.38 -57.64 -34.95
C LYS A 96 49.48 -56.18 -35.39
N ASP A 97 48.82 -55.30 -34.66
CA ASP A 97 48.78 -53.84 -34.85
C ASP A 97 49.64 -53.07 -33.84
N ASN A 98 50.46 -53.77 -33.04
CA ASN A 98 51.28 -53.23 -31.95
C ASN A 98 50.50 -52.45 -30.86
N SER A 99 49.19 -52.64 -30.78
CA SER A 99 48.34 -51.94 -29.80
C SER A 99 48.40 -52.55 -28.39
N ILE A 100 48.77 -53.83 -28.25
CA ILE A 100 48.93 -54.55 -26.97
C ILE A 100 50.31 -55.20 -26.93
N ALA A 101 50.99 -55.05 -25.80
CA ALA A 101 52.17 -55.84 -25.43
C ALA A 101 51.78 -56.88 -24.37
N TYR A 102 51.88 -58.16 -24.70
CA TYR A 102 51.70 -59.28 -23.78
C TYR A 102 53.05 -59.69 -23.20
N THR A 103 53.11 -59.93 -21.89
CA THR A 103 54.24 -60.62 -21.26
C THR A 103 53.82 -62.06 -20.96
N VAL A 104 54.48 -63.02 -21.60
CA VAL A 104 54.22 -64.45 -21.44
C VAL A 104 55.26 -65.04 -20.51
N HIS A 105 54.80 -65.50 -19.34
CA HIS A 105 55.63 -66.17 -18.35
C HIS A 105 55.58 -67.69 -18.54
N GLU A 106 56.73 -68.32 -18.76
CA GLU A 106 56.84 -69.78 -18.89
C GLU A 106 57.85 -70.33 -17.87
N PRO A 107 57.41 -71.12 -16.87
CA PRO A 107 58.29 -71.64 -15.82
C PRO A 107 59.50 -72.42 -16.37
N VAL A 108 59.32 -73.16 -17.46
CA VAL A 108 60.38 -73.95 -18.11
C VAL A 108 61.48 -73.06 -18.70
N LEU A 109 61.12 -71.88 -19.25
CA LEU A 109 62.07 -70.91 -19.79
C LEU A 109 62.75 -70.12 -18.66
N LYS A 110 62.03 -69.85 -17.57
CA LYS A 110 62.62 -69.24 -16.37
C LYS A 110 63.68 -70.15 -15.74
N ASP A 111 63.39 -71.45 -15.59
CA ASP A 111 64.39 -72.41 -15.11
C ASP A 111 65.58 -72.51 -16.07
N PHE A 112 65.30 -72.58 -17.38
CA PHE A 112 66.35 -72.60 -18.42
C PHE A 112 67.24 -71.36 -18.35
N ALA A 113 66.67 -70.15 -18.31
CA ALA A 113 67.43 -68.90 -18.27
C ALA A 113 68.33 -68.83 -17.02
N ARG A 114 67.80 -69.24 -15.85
CA ARG A 114 68.60 -69.34 -14.62
C ARG A 114 69.72 -70.37 -14.72
N MET A 115 69.46 -71.53 -15.32
CA MET A 115 70.47 -72.55 -15.57
C MET A 115 71.57 -72.05 -16.50
N ALA A 116 71.20 -71.49 -17.65
CA ALA A 116 72.13 -70.98 -18.65
C ALA A 116 72.95 -69.80 -18.13
N ALA A 117 72.39 -68.96 -17.26
CA ALA A 117 73.09 -67.88 -16.57
C ALA A 117 74.01 -68.35 -15.43
N GLY A 118 73.94 -69.63 -15.01
CA GLY A 118 74.70 -70.13 -13.85
C GLY A 118 74.11 -69.73 -12.49
N LEU A 119 72.84 -69.35 -12.45
CA LEU A 119 72.10 -68.86 -11.27
C LEU A 119 71.15 -69.92 -10.67
N ARG A 120 71.26 -71.19 -11.08
CA ARG A 120 70.47 -72.31 -10.55
C ARG A 120 71.16 -72.90 -9.31
N THR A 121 70.46 -72.91 -8.18
CA THR A 121 71.04 -73.18 -6.84
C THR A 121 70.76 -74.59 -6.29
N SER A 122 70.32 -75.55 -7.12
CA SER A 122 69.96 -76.90 -6.66
C SER A 122 70.73 -78.01 -7.38
N ASP A 123 71.29 -78.94 -6.60
CA ASP A 123 72.09 -80.11 -7.01
C ASP A 123 71.32 -81.21 -7.78
N LYS A 124 70.15 -80.90 -8.36
CA LYS A 124 69.46 -81.81 -9.26
C LYS A 124 69.94 -81.57 -10.69
N GLU A 125 70.72 -82.53 -11.18
CA GLU A 125 71.13 -82.79 -12.56
C GLU A 125 72.06 -81.77 -13.24
N ASN A 126 73.34 -82.14 -13.29
CA ASN A 126 74.42 -81.68 -14.19
C ASN A 126 73.96 -80.95 -15.47
N GLY A 127 73.72 -79.64 -15.40
CA GLY A 127 73.54 -78.79 -16.59
C GLY A 127 72.37 -79.15 -17.52
N LYS A 128 71.39 -79.94 -17.05
CA LYS A 128 70.24 -80.35 -17.88
C LYS A 128 69.07 -79.37 -17.69
N HIS A 129 68.51 -78.89 -18.80
CA HIS A 129 67.24 -78.17 -18.83
C HIS A 129 66.05 -79.10 -19.05
N GLN A 130 64.86 -78.64 -18.69
CA GLN A 130 63.60 -79.35 -18.85
C GLN A 130 62.79 -78.91 -20.09
N VAL A 131 63.34 -78.01 -20.92
CA VAL A 131 62.66 -77.61 -22.16
C VAL A 131 62.64 -78.78 -23.14
N ASP A 132 61.45 -79.30 -23.40
CA ASP A 132 61.18 -80.37 -24.37
C ASP A 132 60.41 -79.87 -25.60
N GLU A 133 60.27 -80.72 -26.62
CA GLU A 133 59.60 -80.32 -27.86
C GLU A 133 58.10 -79.99 -27.68
N GLU A 134 57.42 -80.58 -26.69
CA GLU A 134 56.00 -80.31 -26.41
C GLU A 134 55.83 -78.91 -25.83
N GLU A 135 56.67 -78.56 -24.85
CA GLU A 135 56.78 -77.23 -24.25
C GLU A 135 57.05 -76.16 -25.33
N VAL A 136 58.00 -76.40 -26.24
CA VAL A 136 58.31 -75.45 -27.32
C VAL A 136 57.10 -75.21 -28.23
N ARG A 137 56.40 -76.28 -28.64
CA ARG A 137 55.20 -76.15 -29.48
C ARG A 137 54.07 -75.43 -28.75
N ARG A 138 53.84 -75.74 -27.47
CA ARG A 138 52.82 -75.08 -26.66
C ARG A 138 53.10 -73.58 -26.54
N ILE A 139 54.33 -73.21 -26.21
CA ILE A 139 54.75 -71.81 -26.05
C ILE A 139 54.65 -71.07 -27.38
N PHE A 140 55.14 -71.67 -28.48
CA PHE A 140 55.02 -71.08 -29.80
C PHE A 140 53.57 -70.83 -30.22
N ASN A 141 52.69 -71.82 -30.03
CA ASN A 141 51.26 -71.65 -30.34
C ASN A 141 50.62 -70.53 -29.51
N LYS A 142 50.96 -70.44 -28.21
CA LYS A 142 50.50 -69.37 -27.32
C LYS A 142 50.99 -68.00 -27.79
N VAL A 143 52.28 -67.86 -28.09
CA VAL A 143 52.89 -66.62 -28.60
C VAL A 143 52.28 -66.23 -29.94
N ASN A 144 52.12 -67.17 -30.87
CA ASN A 144 51.55 -66.91 -32.19
C ASN A 144 50.08 -66.49 -32.11
N ASN A 145 49.29 -67.11 -31.22
CA ASN A 145 47.90 -66.70 -30.99
C ASN A 145 47.82 -65.28 -30.42
N LEU A 146 48.67 -64.95 -29.45
CA LEU A 146 48.73 -63.60 -28.87
C LEU A 146 49.17 -62.56 -29.91
N SER A 147 50.18 -62.88 -30.73
CA SER A 147 50.69 -62.00 -31.78
C SER A 147 49.66 -61.73 -32.87
N ASN A 148 48.80 -62.71 -33.18
CA ASN A 148 47.72 -62.53 -34.15
C ASN A 148 46.46 -61.88 -33.58
N THR A 149 46.47 -61.41 -32.32
CA THR A 149 45.34 -60.67 -31.76
C THR A 149 45.17 -59.35 -32.52
N ILE A 150 43.95 -59.08 -32.98
CA ILE A 150 43.54 -57.80 -33.56
C ILE A 150 42.61 -57.14 -32.56
N ILE A 151 42.94 -55.94 -32.08
CA ILE A 151 41.95 -55.14 -31.35
C ILE A 151 40.89 -54.72 -32.36
N ASN A 152 39.62 -54.92 -32.04
CA ASN A 152 38.55 -54.28 -32.79
C ASN A 152 38.69 -52.75 -32.64
N PRO A 153 39.04 -52.00 -33.71
CA PRO A 153 39.28 -50.56 -33.61
C PRO A 153 38.04 -49.77 -33.17
N GLU A 154 36.84 -50.36 -33.29
CA GLU A 154 35.60 -49.77 -32.77
C GLU A 154 35.57 -49.67 -31.23
N ILE A 155 36.33 -50.50 -30.51
CA ILE A 155 36.41 -50.44 -29.03
C ILE A 155 37.17 -49.18 -28.59
N LEU A 156 38.20 -48.76 -29.33
CA LEU A 156 38.93 -47.51 -29.06
C LEU A 156 38.09 -46.27 -29.40
N LYS A 157 37.20 -46.37 -30.39
CA LYS A 157 36.23 -45.31 -30.70
C LYS A 157 35.20 -45.14 -29.58
N GLN A 158 34.80 -46.20 -28.88
CA GLN A 158 33.88 -46.12 -27.75
C GLN A 158 34.44 -45.32 -26.55
N SER A 159 35.75 -45.35 -26.29
CA SER A 159 36.33 -44.58 -25.18
C SER A 159 36.40 -43.07 -25.42
N ALA A 160 36.34 -42.61 -26.68
CA ALA A 160 36.34 -41.19 -27.04
C ALA A 160 34.92 -40.64 -27.29
N PHE A 161 33.88 -41.46 -27.12
CA PHE A 161 32.53 -41.11 -27.56
C PHE A 161 31.52 -41.30 -26.44
N ILE A 162 31.14 -40.18 -25.82
CA ILE A 162 29.91 -40.14 -25.05
C ILE A 162 28.76 -40.09 -26.10
N ALA A 163 28.35 -41.30 -26.51
CA ALA A 163 27.21 -41.69 -27.32
C ALA A 163 26.50 -40.59 -28.15
N SER A 164 26.90 -40.41 -29.41
CA SER A 164 26.00 -39.81 -30.42
C SER A 164 25.32 -40.91 -31.23
N GLY A 165 24.06 -40.70 -31.59
CA GLY A 165 23.32 -41.57 -32.52
C GLY A 165 23.93 -41.61 -33.94
N PRO A 166 23.35 -42.41 -34.85
CA PRO A 166 23.85 -42.57 -36.21
C PRO A 166 23.89 -41.23 -36.96
N ARG A 167 24.98 -41.02 -37.70
CA ARG A 167 25.23 -39.84 -38.51
C ARG A 167 24.75 -40.07 -39.96
N PRO A 168 24.17 -39.06 -40.63
CA PRO A 168 23.97 -39.10 -42.08
C PRO A 168 25.30 -39.31 -42.83
N GLU A 169 25.27 -40.10 -43.89
CA GLU A 169 26.45 -40.46 -44.66
C GLU A 169 27.04 -39.22 -45.37
N GLY A 170 28.32 -38.92 -45.15
CA GLY A 170 29.05 -37.83 -45.85
C GLY A 170 29.41 -36.58 -45.04
N ASP A 171 28.85 -36.36 -43.84
CA ASP A 171 29.20 -35.15 -43.09
C ASP A 171 30.57 -35.31 -42.35
N ARG A 172 31.29 -34.21 -42.14
CA ARG A 172 32.59 -34.16 -41.41
C ARG A 172 32.48 -34.35 -39.89
N LEU A 173 33.04 -35.42 -39.32
CA LEU A 173 33.06 -35.64 -37.86
C LEU A 173 33.76 -34.47 -37.15
N VAL A 174 33.04 -33.76 -36.27
CA VAL A 174 33.62 -32.80 -35.33
C VAL A 174 33.57 -33.44 -33.95
N GLN A 175 34.73 -33.76 -33.39
CA GLN A 175 34.83 -34.40 -32.09
C GLN A 175 34.43 -33.43 -30.97
N ALA A 176 34.01 -33.98 -29.82
CA ALA A 176 33.89 -33.20 -28.60
C ALA A 176 35.30 -32.78 -28.13
N SER A 177 35.43 -31.58 -27.56
CA SER A 177 36.70 -31.04 -27.08
C SER A 177 36.55 -30.54 -25.64
N ALA A 178 37.28 -31.16 -24.72
CA ALA A 178 37.41 -30.71 -23.33
C ALA A 178 38.82 -30.16 -23.11
N ALA A 179 39.07 -28.92 -23.55
CA ALA A 179 40.40 -28.30 -23.53
C ALA A 179 40.76 -27.67 -22.18
N GLY A 180 39.75 -27.32 -21.37
CA GLY A 180 39.95 -26.72 -20.05
C GLY A 180 40.38 -27.72 -18.97
N GLU A 181 41.09 -27.22 -17.95
CA GLU A 181 41.42 -28.01 -16.74
C GLU A 181 40.13 -28.48 -16.04
N PHE A 182 39.98 -29.79 -15.82
CA PHE A 182 38.76 -30.41 -15.29
C PHE A 182 37.49 -30.20 -16.13
N ALA A 183 37.64 -29.91 -17.43
CA ALA A 183 36.50 -29.74 -18.33
C ALA A 183 35.85 -31.08 -18.72
N LEU A 184 34.57 -31.04 -19.09
CA LEU A 184 33.82 -32.17 -19.63
C LEU A 184 33.10 -31.74 -20.92
N ALA A 185 33.29 -32.48 -22.01
CA ALA A 185 32.60 -32.24 -23.27
C ALA A 185 31.95 -33.53 -23.80
N VAL A 186 30.66 -33.47 -24.13
CA VAL A 186 29.82 -34.60 -24.53
C VAL A 186 28.98 -34.24 -25.75
N GLY A 187 29.11 -35.03 -26.82
CA GLY A 187 28.34 -34.88 -28.05
C GLY A 187 29.14 -34.27 -29.20
N THR A 188 28.71 -34.55 -30.42
CA THR A 188 29.39 -34.11 -31.65
C THR A 188 29.53 -32.58 -31.67
N GLY A 189 30.76 -32.08 -31.78
CA GLY A 189 31.06 -30.64 -31.79
C GLY A 189 30.85 -29.91 -30.46
N ALA A 190 30.65 -30.62 -29.35
CA ALA A 190 30.60 -29.99 -28.03
C ALA A 190 31.99 -29.46 -27.63
N SER A 191 32.09 -28.23 -27.13
CA SER A 191 33.34 -27.62 -26.67
C SER A 191 33.26 -27.15 -25.23
N ALA A 192 34.28 -27.44 -24.42
CA ALA A 192 34.46 -26.95 -23.07
C ALA A 192 35.90 -26.40 -22.92
N ASP A 193 36.05 -25.08 -23.03
CA ASP A 193 37.35 -24.45 -23.34
C ASP A 193 38.11 -23.92 -22.11
N LYS A 194 37.43 -23.79 -20.96
CA LYS A 194 37.96 -23.17 -19.75
C LYS A 194 37.92 -24.11 -18.55
N LYS A 195 38.66 -23.72 -17.50
CA LYS A 195 38.74 -24.47 -16.24
C LYS A 195 37.33 -24.74 -15.69
N LEU A 196 37.05 -25.99 -15.33
CA LEU A 196 35.78 -26.47 -14.78
C LEU A 196 34.56 -26.28 -15.71
N ALA A 197 34.76 -26.06 -17.01
CA ALA A 197 33.67 -25.93 -17.96
C ALA A 197 33.03 -27.29 -18.29
N THR A 198 31.70 -27.34 -18.40
CA THR A 198 30.95 -28.55 -18.76
C THR A 198 30.03 -28.28 -19.94
N SER A 199 30.19 -29.02 -21.03
CA SER A 199 29.41 -28.87 -22.27
C SER A 199 28.82 -30.21 -22.68
N VAL A 200 27.50 -30.32 -22.68
CA VAL A 200 26.77 -31.57 -22.95
C VAL A 200 25.66 -31.33 -23.96
N GLY A 201 25.87 -31.76 -25.19
CA GLY A 201 24.94 -31.61 -26.30
C GLY A 201 25.68 -31.40 -27.62
N SER A 202 25.13 -31.90 -28.72
CA SER A 202 25.73 -31.64 -30.03
C SER A 202 25.80 -30.14 -30.30
N TRP A 203 26.98 -29.64 -30.65
CA TRP A 203 27.26 -28.21 -30.89
C TRP A 203 27.04 -27.28 -29.68
N SER A 204 27.07 -27.81 -28.45
CA SER A 204 27.09 -26.95 -27.26
C SER A 204 28.48 -26.36 -27.01
N ALA A 205 28.57 -25.17 -26.41
CA ALA A 205 29.84 -24.58 -26.02
C ALA A 205 29.79 -23.98 -24.61
N ALA A 206 30.72 -24.39 -23.77
CA ALA A 206 30.99 -23.84 -22.44
C ALA A 206 32.39 -23.19 -22.47
N SER A 207 32.45 -21.88 -22.78
CA SER A 207 33.72 -21.16 -23.02
C SER A 207 34.09 -20.18 -21.91
N GLY A 208 33.32 -20.15 -20.82
CA GLY A 208 33.63 -19.41 -19.59
C GLY A 208 34.19 -20.32 -18.51
N GLN A 209 35.01 -19.78 -17.61
CA GLN A 209 35.47 -20.52 -16.43
C GLN A 209 34.26 -20.94 -15.57
N GLN A 210 34.22 -22.19 -15.12
CA GLN A 210 33.09 -22.76 -14.36
C GLN A 210 31.73 -22.68 -15.09
N SER A 211 31.72 -22.57 -16.43
CA SER A 211 30.46 -22.49 -17.16
C SER A 211 29.85 -23.85 -17.49
N VAL A 212 28.53 -23.91 -17.62
CA VAL A 212 27.78 -25.14 -17.90
C VAL A 212 26.84 -24.91 -19.09
N ALA A 213 26.99 -25.68 -20.16
CA ALA A 213 26.09 -25.68 -21.31
C ALA A 213 25.47 -27.07 -21.48
N LEU A 214 24.14 -27.18 -21.38
CA LEU A 214 23.40 -28.44 -21.52
C LEU A 214 22.29 -28.31 -22.56
N GLY A 215 22.37 -29.08 -23.64
CA GLY A 215 21.42 -29.10 -24.76
C GLY A 215 22.09 -28.86 -26.11
N GLY A 216 21.44 -29.29 -27.19
CA GLY A 216 21.97 -29.09 -28.54
C GLY A 216 22.00 -27.62 -28.93
N GLY A 217 23.15 -27.14 -29.42
CA GLY A 217 23.38 -25.74 -29.82
C GLY A 217 23.28 -24.73 -28.67
N THR A 218 23.57 -25.16 -27.43
CA THR A 218 23.49 -24.33 -26.21
C THR A 218 24.83 -23.67 -25.92
N TYR A 219 24.83 -22.39 -25.52
CA TYR A 219 26.05 -21.59 -25.37
C TYR A 219 26.11 -20.91 -23.98
N ALA A 220 27.14 -21.24 -23.20
CA ALA A 220 27.45 -20.64 -21.90
C ALA A 220 28.84 -19.98 -21.97
N TYR A 221 28.88 -18.75 -22.49
CA TYR A 221 30.15 -18.09 -22.83
C TYR A 221 30.77 -17.28 -21.69
N ALA A 222 29.96 -16.77 -20.76
CA ALA A 222 30.46 -16.01 -19.62
C ALA A 222 31.05 -16.89 -18.51
N ASP A 223 31.94 -16.32 -17.71
CA ASP A 223 32.42 -16.96 -16.48
C ASP A 223 31.27 -17.19 -15.50
N ALA A 224 31.30 -18.35 -14.84
CA ALA A 224 30.26 -18.85 -13.94
C ALA A 224 28.84 -18.88 -14.54
N SER A 225 28.72 -18.93 -15.88
CA SER A 225 27.41 -18.97 -16.55
C SER A 225 26.82 -20.37 -16.64
N THR A 226 25.50 -20.46 -16.62
CA THR A 226 24.76 -21.73 -16.76
C THR A 226 23.68 -21.60 -17.83
N ALA A 227 23.78 -22.35 -18.92
CA ALA A 227 22.79 -22.41 -19.99
C ALA A 227 22.23 -23.83 -20.11
N LEU A 228 20.94 -24.01 -19.84
CA LEU A 228 20.25 -25.31 -19.81
C LEU A 228 19.04 -25.29 -20.75
N GLY A 229 18.99 -26.23 -21.69
CA GLY A 229 17.97 -26.34 -22.73
C GLY A 229 18.53 -25.98 -24.10
N SER A 230 18.05 -26.67 -25.14
CA SER A 230 18.55 -26.48 -26.51
C SER A 230 18.44 -25.02 -26.95
N VAL A 231 19.53 -24.49 -27.52
CA VAL A 231 19.66 -23.09 -27.96
C VAL A 231 19.54 -22.06 -26.83
N ALA A 232 19.68 -22.47 -25.56
CA ALA A 232 19.86 -21.50 -24.48
C ALA A 232 21.20 -20.77 -24.66
N PHE A 233 21.26 -19.51 -24.26
CA PHE A 233 22.41 -18.64 -24.53
C PHE A 233 22.69 -17.73 -23.34
N VAL A 234 23.95 -17.67 -22.91
CA VAL A 234 24.46 -16.64 -22.01
C VAL A 234 25.64 -15.96 -22.70
N ASP A 235 25.54 -14.64 -22.90
CA ASP A 235 26.58 -13.84 -23.54
C ASP A 235 27.90 -13.90 -22.74
N ASN A 236 29.05 -13.72 -23.41
CA ASN A 236 30.38 -13.75 -22.78
C ASN A 236 30.58 -12.64 -21.73
N THR A 237 29.84 -11.54 -21.83
CA THR A 237 29.90 -10.42 -20.87
C THR A 237 28.93 -10.59 -19.68
N ALA A 238 28.00 -11.53 -19.75
CA ALA A 238 26.98 -11.77 -18.72
C ALA A 238 27.48 -12.73 -17.62
N THR A 239 28.54 -12.32 -16.91
CA THR A 239 29.12 -13.10 -15.79
C THR A 239 28.03 -13.48 -14.78
N TYR A 240 28.06 -14.72 -14.29
CA TYR A 240 27.00 -15.32 -13.44
C TYR A 240 25.62 -15.47 -14.10
N GLY A 241 25.51 -15.28 -15.41
CA GLY A 241 24.25 -15.41 -16.13
C GLY A 241 23.71 -16.85 -16.11
N THR A 242 22.42 -17.00 -15.83
CA THR A 242 21.72 -18.30 -15.82
C THR A 242 20.56 -18.27 -16.81
N ALA A 243 20.56 -19.15 -17.81
CA ALA A 243 19.48 -19.30 -18.79
C ALA A 243 18.94 -20.73 -18.75
N VAL A 244 17.65 -20.90 -18.40
CA VAL A 244 17.00 -22.22 -18.28
C VAL A 244 15.74 -22.26 -19.14
N GLY A 245 15.74 -23.10 -20.17
CA GLY A 245 14.65 -23.30 -21.13
C GLY A 245 15.11 -23.21 -22.58
N ASN A 246 14.37 -23.83 -23.50
CA ASN A 246 14.67 -23.73 -24.93
C ASN A 246 14.70 -22.24 -25.36
N ARG A 247 15.82 -21.80 -25.96
CA ARG A 247 16.03 -20.39 -26.36
C ARG A 247 15.97 -19.38 -25.22
N ALA A 248 16.12 -19.78 -23.96
CA ALA A 248 16.31 -18.84 -22.86
C ALA A 248 17.62 -18.07 -23.09
N LYS A 249 17.64 -16.77 -22.81
CA LYS A 249 18.75 -15.88 -23.15
C LYS A 249 19.08 -14.93 -22.01
N VAL A 250 20.35 -14.85 -21.64
CA VAL A 250 20.92 -13.73 -20.88
C VAL A 250 21.83 -12.97 -21.83
N ASP A 251 21.43 -11.74 -22.16
CA ASP A 251 22.01 -10.92 -23.23
C ASP A 251 23.29 -10.20 -22.75
N LYS A 252 23.91 -9.47 -23.67
CA LYS A 252 25.13 -8.70 -23.42
C LYS A 252 24.99 -7.75 -22.20
N ASP A 253 26.03 -7.69 -21.39
CA ASP A 253 26.21 -6.88 -20.18
C ASP A 253 25.18 -7.12 -19.06
N ALA A 254 24.34 -8.15 -19.18
CA ALA A 254 23.35 -8.54 -18.17
C ALA A 254 23.96 -9.47 -17.09
N THR A 255 24.99 -8.97 -16.40
CA THR A 255 25.66 -9.69 -15.30
C THR A 255 24.65 -10.11 -14.22
N GLU A 256 24.81 -11.30 -13.66
CA GLU A 256 23.91 -11.87 -12.65
C GLU A 256 22.44 -12.01 -13.14
N GLY A 257 22.22 -12.00 -14.46
CA GLY A 257 20.90 -12.16 -15.05
C GLY A 257 20.40 -13.60 -14.99
N THR A 258 19.13 -13.81 -14.67
CA THR A 258 18.50 -15.14 -14.60
C THR A 258 17.26 -15.23 -15.51
N ALA A 259 17.36 -15.94 -16.64
CA ALA A 259 16.25 -16.22 -17.53
C ALA A 259 15.65 -17.61 -17.21
N LEU A 260 14.43 -17.66 -16.68
CA LEU A 260 13.74 -18.90 -16.28
C LEU A 260 12.49 -19.13 -17.12
N GLY A 261 12.63 -19.87 -18.22
CA GLY A 261 11.53 -20.24 -19.11
C GLY A 261 11.94 -20.24 -20.59
N ALA A 262 11.25 -21.02 -21.42
CA ALA A 262 11.51 -21.04 -22.84
C ALA A 262 11.36 -19.63 -23.44
N LYS A 263 12.36 -19.18 -24.21
CA LYS A 263 12.44 -17.83 -24.81
C LYS A 263 12.46 -16.67 -23.80
N ALA A 264 12.64 -16.92 -22.50
CA ALA A 264 12.84 -15.84 -21.52
C ALA A 264 14.14 -15.09 -21.86
N THR A 265 14.14 -13.76 -21.79
CA THR A 265 15.28 -12.92 -22.15
C THR A 265 15.59 -11.91 -21.05
N VAL A 266 16.82 -11.95 -20.52
CA VAL A 266 17.31 -10.94 -19.57
C VAL A 266 18.28 -10.01 -20.29
N THR A 267 18.03 -8.70 -20.22
CA THR A 267 18.87 -7.63 -20.80
C THR A 267 19.39 -6.66 -19.75
N ASN A 268 19.21 -7.00 -18.47
CA ASN A 268 19.46 -6.12 -17.33
C ASN A 268 20.24 -6.84 -16.24
N LYS A 269 21.03 -6.08 -15.47
CA LYS A 269 21.91 -6.62 -14.43
C LYS A 269 21.12 -7.03 -13.19
N ASN A 270 21.54 -8.12 -12.55
CA ASN A 270 20.94 -8.63 -11.32
C ASN A 270 19.40 -8.74 -11.40
N SER A 271 18.89 -9.23 -12.54
CA SER A 271 17.45 -9.28 -12.81
C SER A 271 17.01 -10.66 -13.27
N VAL A 272 15.72 -10.96 -13.08
CA VAL A 272 15.12 -12.26 -13.37
C VAL A 272 13.98 -12.08 -14.38
N ALA A 273 14.08 -12.74 -15.54
CA ALA A 273 12.95 -12.93 -16.44
C ALA A 273 12.26 -14.25 -16.09
N LEU A 274 11.11 -14.19 -15.40
CA LEU A 274 10.43 -15.37 -14.86
C LEU A 274 9.23 -15.76 -15.72
N GLY A 275 9.32 -16.90 -16.40
CA GLY A 275 8.28 -17.47 -17.27
C GLY A 275 8.64 -17.45 -18.75
N ALA A 276 7.92 -18.24 -19.56
CA ALA A 276 8.17 -18.32 -21.00
C ALA A 276 7.94 -16.97 -21.69
N ASN A 277 8.86 -16.57 -22.57
CA ASN A 277 8.87 -15.26 -23.26
C ASN A 277 8.96 -14.03 -22.32
N SER A 278 9.27 -14.22 -21.04
CA SER A 278 9.44 -13.09 -20.11
C SER A 278 10.65 -12.24 -20.47
N ARG A 279 10.60 -10.94 -20.17
CA ARG A 279 11.69 -10.01 -20.50
C ARG A 279 11.90 -8.95 -19.44
N THR A 280 13.13 -8.78 -18.96
CA THR A 280 13.45 -7.73 -17.98
C THR A 280 13.40 -6.34 -18.62
N THR A 281 13.11 -5.33 -17.80
CA THR A 281 13.04 -3.93 -18.23
C THR A 281 13.96 -3.01 -17.43
N ARG A 282 14.44 -3.46 -16.26
CA ARG A 282 15.30 -2.70 -15.35
C ARG A 282 16.32 -3.62 -14.67
N ASP A 283 17.39 -3.02 -14.16
CA ASP A 283 18.32 -3.71 -13.27
C ASP A 283 17.67 -3.92 -11.88
N ASN A 284 18.08 -4.96 -11.15
CA ASN A 284 17.54 -5.33 -9.83
C ASN A 284 16.02 -5.60 -9.83
N GLU A 285 15.53 -6.34 -10.84
CA GLU A 285 14.11 -6.58 -11.08
C GLU A 285 13.78 -8.07 -11.18
N VAL A 286 12.61 -8.49 -10.65
CA VAL A 286 11.97 -9.76 -11.05
C VAL A 286 10.78 -9.42 -11.94
N TYR A 287 10.88 -9.75 -13.23
CA TYR A 287 9.85 -9.43 -14.22
C TYR A 287 9.10 -10.69 -14.67
N ILE A 288 7.78 -10.68 -14.48
CA ILE A 288 6.87 -11.78 -14.86
C ILE A 288 6.04 -11.48 -16.12
N GLY A 289 6.10 -10.26 -16.65
CA GLY A 289 5.48 -9.91 -17.92
C GLY A 289 6.25 -10.52 -19.09
N TYR A 290 5.62 -10.60 -20.26
CA TYR A 290 6.17 -11.28 -21.42
C TYR A 290 5.88 -10.57 -22.73
N GLU A 291 6.79 -10.72 -23.68
CA GLU A 291 6.64 -10.24 -25.03
C GLU A 291 6.00 -11.35 -25.87
N ALA A 292 4.75 -11.17 -26.32
CA ALA A 292 4.04 -12.21 -27.08
C ALA A 292 4.65 -12.43 -28.47
N GLU A 293 5.12 -11.35 -29.09
CA GLU A 293 5.80 -11.33 -30.37
C GLU A 293 6.91 -10.27 -30.31
N PRO A 294 8.08 -10.51 -30.92
CA PRO A 294 9.17 -9.54 -30.95
C PRO A 294 8.72 -8.17 -31.49
N GLY A 295 9.03 -7.11 -30.75
CA GLY A 295 8.68 -5.73 -31.09
C GLY A 295 7.24 -5.31 -30.73
N LYS A 296 6.48 -6.15 -30.00
CA LYS A 296 5.13 -5.79 -29.52
C LYS A 296 5.15 -5.36 -28.05
N ALA A 297 4.08 -4.69 -27.63
CA ALA A 297 3.89 -4.32 -26.23
C ALA A 297 3.88 -5.56 -25.31
N TYR A 298 4.50 -5.41 -24.14
CA TYR A 298 4.51 -6.45 -23.12
C TYR A 298 3.10 -6.76 -22.61
N LYS A 299 2.82 -8.05 -22.43
CA LYS A 299 1.66 -8.57 -21.70
C LYS A 299 2.04 -8.89 -20.26
N THR A 300 1.05 -8.91 -19.37
CA THR A 300 1.25 -9.15 -17.94
C THR A 300 0.85 -10.57 -17.53
N ARG A 301 1.31 -11.00 -16.35
CA ARG A 301 0.83 -12.20 -15.67
C ARG A 301 0.24 -11.83 -14.33
N VAL A 302 -0.80 -12.56 -13.92
CA VAL A 302 -1.32 -12.47 -12.55
C VAL A 302 -0.40 -13.25 -11.62
N LEU A 303 0.02 -12.61 -10.53
CA LEU A 303 0.77 -13.26 -9.46
C LEU A 303 -0.19 -13.66 -8.33
N GLY A 304 -0.50 -14.95 -8.25
CA GLY A 304 -1.42 -15.52 -7.25
C GLY A 304 -0.70 -16.37 -6.20
N GLY A 305 -1.44 -16.77 -5.16
CA GLY A 305 -0.92 -17.65 -4.09
C GLY A 305 -0.13 -16.94 -2.99
N LEU A 306 -0.29 -15.61 -2.86
CA LEU A 306 0.40 -14.82 -1.85
C LEU A 306 -0.34 -14.83 -0.51
N SER A 307 0.40 -15.04 0.57
CA SER A 307 -0.05 -14.66 1.92
C SER A 307 0.09 -13.15 2.11
N ASP A 308 -0.62 -12.61 3.11
CA ASP A 308 -0.52 -11.18 3.43
C ASP A 308 0.89 -10.79 3.84
N GLY A 309 1.37 -9.69 3.26
CA GLY A 309 2.64 -9.08 3.64
C GLY A 309 2.59 -8.55 5.07
N THR A 310 3.68 -8.73 5.80
CA THR A 310 3.82 -8.28 7.20
C THR A 310 4.96 -7.28 7.38
N ARG A 311 5.89 -7.22 6.43
CA ARG A 311 7.03 -6.30 6.40
C ARG A 311 6.85 -5.23 5.33
N PRO A 312 7.53 -4.08 5.44
CA PRO A 312 7.46 -3.01 4.43
C PRO A 312 7.90 -3.42 3.02
N SER A 313 8.72 -4.48 2.90
CA SER A 313 9.22 -5.00 1.63
C SER A 313 8.39 -6.19 1.08
N ASP A 314 7.34 -6.61 1.78
CA ASP A 314 6.49 -7.70 1.31
C ASP A 314 5.49 -7.18 0.27
N ALA A 315 5.11 -8.03 -0.68
CA ALA A 315 4.04 -7.70 -1.61
C ALA A 315 2.69 -7.62 -0.87
N ALA A 316 1.97 -6.50 -1.04
CA ALA A 316 0.61 -6.37 -0.52
C ALA A 316 -0.37 -7.21 -1.35
N THR A 317 -1.21 -8.00 -0.67
CA THR A 317 -2.27 -8.75 -1.36
C THR A 317 -3.46 -7.84 -1.68
N VAL A 318 -4.26 -8.22 -2.68
CA VAL A 318 -5.52 -7.51 -2.99
C VAL A 318 -6.42 -7.43 -1.76
N ARG A 319 -6.50 -8.49 -0.94
CA ARG A 319 -7.26 -8.50 0.31
C ARG A 319 -6.78 -7.48 1.34
N GLN A 320 -5.47 -7.21 1.43
CA GLN A 320 -4.96 -6.14 2.31
C GLN A 320 -5.40 -4.76 1.81
N VAL A 321 -5.32 -4.53 0.50
CA VAL A 321 -5.74 -3.28 -0.12
C VAL A 321 -7.24 -3.07 0.04
N ASP A 322 -8.07 -4.11 -0.14
CA ASP A 322 -9.51 -4.04 0.06
C ASP A 322 -9.88 -3.68 1.51
N ARG A 323 -9.20 -4.26 2.51
CA ARG A 323 -9.41 -3.88 3.92
C ARG A 323 -9.07 -2.41 4.19
N VAL A 324 -8.02 -1.90 3.54
CA VAL A 324 -7.67 -0.47 3.62
C VAL A 324 -8.74 0.38 2.94
N LYS A 325 -9.21 -0.02 1.76
CA LYS A 325 -10.30 0.64 1.04
C LYS A 325 -11.56 0.72 1.90
N ASP A 326 -11.99 -0.39 2.49
CA ASP A 326 -13.18 -0.45 3.36
C ASP A 326 -13.02 0.48 4.57
N SER A 327 -11.81 0.52 5.18
CA SER A 327 -11.50 1.41 6.29
C SER A 327 -11.58 2.89 5.88
N VAL A 328 -11.12 3.23 4.67
CA VAL A 328 -11.20 4.59 4.11
C VAL A 328 -12.64 4.97 3.79
N GLU A 329 -13.44 4.06 3.24
CA GLU A 329 -14.87 4.28 2.99
C GLU A 329 -15.64 4.52 4.29
N GLN A 330 -15.34 3.73 5.33
CA GLN A 330 -15.91 3.93 6.67
C GLN A 330 -15.51 5.28 7.27
N LEU A 331 -14.23 5.68 7.14
CA LEU A 331 -13.76 6.99 7.60
C LEU A 331 -14.47 8.15 6.86
N ALA A 332 -14.72 8.00 5.56
CA ALA A 332 -15.45 8.99 4.79
C ALA A 332 -16.91 9.14 5.28
N GLN A 333 -17.59 8.03 5.56
CA GLN A 333 -18.94 8.04 6.12
C GLN A 333 -18.99 8.70 7.51
N ASP A 334 -18.09 8.30 8.41
CA ASP A 334 -17.97 8.88 9.76
C ASP A 334 -17.70 10.39 9.72
N THR A 335 -16.83 10.83 8.80
CA THR A 335 -16.56 12.24 8.58
C THR A 335 -17.79 13.00 8.09
N ASN A 336 -18.56 12.43 7.15
CA ASN A 336 -19.79 13.06 6.67
C ASN A 336 -20.84 13.19 7.79
N THR A 337 -20.98 12.17 8.63
CA THR A 337 -21.85 12.23 9.81
C THR A 337 -21.41 13.31 10.79
N ARG A 338 -20.10 13.40 11.09
CA ARG A 338 -19.56 14.47 11.94
C ARG A 338 -19.82 15.87 11.36
N LEU A 339 -19.65 16.05 10.04
CA LEU A 339 -19.94 17.33 9.38
C LEU A 339 -21.42 17.71 9.49
N VAL A 340 -22.34 16.76 9.34
CA VAL A 340 -23.78 17.01 9.51
C VAL A 340 -24.09 17.41 10.96
N VAL A 341 -23.50 16.72 11.93
CA VAL A 341 -23.68 17.05 13.36
C VAL A 341 -23.15 18.45 13.66
N GLU A 342 -21.95 18.77 13.19
CA GLU A 342 -21.33 20.08 13.44
C GLU A 342 -22.09 21.21 12.73
N ALA A 343 -22.58 20.98 11.50
CA ALA A 343 -23.42 21.94 10.79
C ALA A 343 -24.76 22.18 11.50
N LYS A 344 -25.39 21.13 12.07
CA LYS A 344 -26.60 21.28 12.89
C LYS A 344 -26.32 22.08 14.15
N LYS A 345 -25.27 21.75 14.89
CA LYS A 345 -24.85 22.47 16.09
C LYS A 345 -24.56 23.94 15.80
N SER A 346 -23.90 24.22 14.67
CA SER A 346 -23.67 25.60 14.22
C SER A 346 -24.97 26.34 13.92
N ARG A 347 -25.97 25.69 13.31
CA ARG A 347 -27.29 26.30 13.05
C ARG A 347 -28.08 26.53 14.33
N GLU A 348 -28.16 25.54 15.22
CA GLU A 348 -28.81 25.69 16.53
C GLU A 348 -28.18 26.83 17.33
N TYR A 349 -26.84 26.94 17.31
CA TYR A 349 -26.13 28.04 17.93
C TYR A 349 -26.51 29.41 17.33
N THR A 350 -26.62 29.53 16.01
CA THR A 350 -27.04 30.80 15.38
C THR A 350 -28.51 31.11 15.64
N ASP A 351 -29.40 30.14 15.53
CA ASP A 351 -30.85 30.31 15.70
C ASP A 351 -31.18 30.73 17.15
N SER A 352 -30.49 30.14 18.14
CA SER A 352 -30.63 30.55 19.55
C SER A 352 -30.25 32.01 19.81
N ARG A 353 -29.43 32.62 18.96
CA ARG A 353 -29.01 34.03 19.05
C ARG A 353 -29.82 34.99 18.20
N THR A 354 -30.52 34.52 17.18
CA THR A 354 -31.30 35.35 16.26
C THR A 354 -32.81 35.23 16.51
N THR A 355 -33.23 34.44 17.50
CA THR A 355 -34.63 34.27 17.89
C THR A 355 -34.87 34.64 19.35
N VAL A 356 -36.14 34.92 19.67
CA VAL A 356 -36.64 35.16 21.03
C VAL A 356 -37.87 34.29 21.28
N GLY A 357 -38.07 33.87 22.52
CA GLY A 357 -39.24 33.10 22.93
C GLY A 357 -40.49 33.97 23.00
N VAL A 358 -41.66 33.37 22.76
CA VAL A 358 -42.96 34.02 22.89
C VAL A 358 -43.86 33.14 23.75
N ASN A 359 -44.26 33.66 24.91
CA ASN A 359 -45.22 33.02 25.81
C ASN A 359 -46.63 33.01 25.21
N SER A 360 -47.53 32.21 25.79
CA SER A 360 -48.94 32.16 25.39
C SER A 360 -49.69 33.48 25.54
N ASP A 361 -49.23 34.36 26.43
CA ASP A 361 -49.76 35.71 26.64
C ASP A 361 -49.14 36.77 25.69
N GLY A 362 -48.22 36.36 24.81
CA GLY A 362 -47.54 37.23 23.86
C GLY A 362 -46.34 38.01 24.43
N THR A 363 -45.91 37.73 25.67
CA THR A 363 -44.67 38.31 26.22
C THR A 363 -43.42 37.65 25.60
N LEU A 364 -42.36 38.45 25.43
CA LEU A 364 -41.09 37.98 24.89
C LEU A 364 -40.17 37.45 26.01
N THR A 365 -39.52 36.32 25.78
CA THR A 365 -38.60 35.65 26.73
C THR A 365 -37.29 35.23 26.06
N SER A 366 -36.38 34.64 26.83
CA SER A 366 -35.29 33.84 26.24
C SER A 366 -35.88 32.78 25.29
N ALA A 367 -35.21 32.54 24.17
CA ALA A 367 -35.57 31.49 23.23
C ALA A 367 -35.34 30.08 23.82
N ASP A 368 -34.43 29.96 24.79
CA ASP A 368 -34.10 28.69 25.43
C ASP A 368 -35.30 28.12 26.21
N GLY A 369 -35.76 26.93 25.84
CA GLY A 369 -36.92 26.27 26.44
C GLY A 369 -38.30 26.85 26.06
N ALA A 370 -38.38 27.82 25.15
CA ALA A 370 -39.66 28.40 24.73
C ALA A 370 -40.41 27.52 23.72
N THR A 371 -41.72 27.35 23.91
CA THR A 371 -42.57 26.52 23.02
C THR A 371 -42.79 27.13 21.64
N LYS A 372 -42.66 28.46 21.53
CA LYS A 372 -42.77 29.23 20.29
C LYS A 372 -41.65 30.27 20.26
N THR A 373 -40.95 30.36 19.14
CA THR A 373 -39.92 31.37 18.91
C THR A 373 -40.24 32.19 17.66
N ILE A 374 -39.76 33.43 17.64
CA ILE A 374 -39.79 34.32 16.46
C ILE A 374 -38.41 34.93 16.27
N ALA A 375 -38.10 35.39 15.05
CA ALA A 375 -36.86 36.08 14.79
C ALA A 375 -36.81 37.45 15.51
N VAL A 376 -35.63 37.87 15.95
CA VAL A 376 -35.43 39.11 16.72
C VAL A 376 -35.93 40.34 15.95
N ASN A 377 -35.75 40.37 14.62
CA ASN A 377 -36.27 41.45 13.75
C ASN A 377 -37.80 41.53 13.79
N ASP A 378 -38.50 40.39 13.75
CA ASP A 378 -39.96 40.37 13.84
C ASP A 378 -40.43 40.79 15.24
N GLY A 379 -39.72 40.33 16.28
CA GLY A 379 -39.94 40.77 17.65
C GLY A 379 -39.75 42.28 17.81
N LEU A 380 -38.73 42.86 17.17
CA LEU A 380 -38.48 44.29 17.16
C LEU A 380 -39.60 45.07 16.45
N VAL A 381 -40.07 44.59 15.30
CA VAL A 381 -41.21 45.21 14.57
C VAL A 381 -42.47 45.17 15.41
N ALA A 382 -42.77 44.03 16.05
CA ALA A 382 -43.94 43.89 16.92
C ALA A 382 -43.86 44.79 18.16
N LEU A 383 -42.68 44.91 18.77
CA LEU A 383 -42.44 45.82 19.88
C LEU A 383 -42.59 47.27 19.45
N SER A 384 -42.06 47.66 18.28
CA SER A 384 -42.23 49.00 17.70
C SER A 384 -43.71 49.36 17.56
N GLY A 385 -44.53 48.48 16.95
CA GLY A 385 -45.96 48.74 16.80
C GLY A 385 -46.75 48.75 18.12
N ARG A 386 -46.25 48.13 19.20
CA ARG A 386 -46.80 48.30 20.55
C ARG A 386 -46.43 49.67 21.12
N THR A 387 -45.17 50.08 20.95
CA THR A 387 -44.69 51.41 21.36
C THR A 387 -45.45 52.53 20.65
N ASP A 388 -45.69 52.43 19.34
CA ASP A 388 -46.46 53.42 18.57
C ASP A 388 -47.89 53.58 19.10
N ARG A 389 -48.54 52.46 19.48
CA ARG A 389 -49.88 52.48 20.08
C ARG A 389 -49.88 53.12 21.47
N ILE A 390 -48.85 52.83 22.27
CA ILE A 390 -48.68 53.47 23.58
C ILE A 390 -48.46 54.97 23.40
N ASP A 391 -47.61 55.37 22.47
CA ASP A 391 -47.32 56.79 22.19
C ASP A 391 -48.60 57.55 21.76
N ALA A 392 -49.38 56.97 20.85
CA ALA A 392 -50.68 57.51 20.47
C ALA A 392 -51.67 57.59 21.66
N ALA A 393 -51.69 56.58 22.53
CA ALA A 393 -52.54 56.56 23.71
C ALA A 393 -52.12 57.62 24.75
N VAL A 394 -50.82 57.75 25.00
CA VAL A 394 -50.24 58.78 25.88
C VAL A 394 -50.56 60.17 25.34
N GLY A 395 -50.38 60.42 24.04
CA GLY A 395 -50.77 61.69 23.42
C GLY A 395 -52.28 61.98 23.52
N SER A 396 -53.14 60.95 23.49
CA SER A 396 -54.57 61.11 23.74
C SER A 396 -54.89 61.48 25.20
N VAL A 397 -54.24 60.80 26.15
CA VAL A 397 -54.34 61.09 27.59
C VAL A 397 -53.88 62.52 27.87
N ASP A 398 -52.73 62.94 27.33
CA ASP A 398 -52.20 64.29 27.49
C ASP A 398 -53.18 65.37 27.00
N ARG A 399 -53.80 65.18 25.82
CA ARG A 399 -54.87 66.06 25.33
C ARG A 399 -56.08 66.11 26.27
N ARG A 400 -56.49 64.98 26.84
CA ARG A 400 -57.59 64.93 27.82
C ARG A 400 -57.22 65.66 29.10
N VAL A 401 -56.01 65.47 29.61
CA VAL A 401 -55.49 66.17 30.79
C VAL A 401 -55.45 67.67 30.53
N THR A 402 -54.95 68.12 29.38
CA THR A 402 -54.93 69.53 28.98
C THR A 402 -56.33 70.14 28.93
N LYS A 403 -57.31 69.44 28.31
CA LYS A 403 -58.71 69.89 28.28
C LYS A 403 -59.33 69.96 29.68
N ASN A 404 -59.08 68.96 30.53
CA ASN A 404 -59.54 68.99 31.91
C ASN A 404 -58.94 70.17 32.68
N THR A 405 -57.64 70.46 32.50
CA THR A 405 -56.98 71.62 33.10
C THR A 405 -57.65 72.93 32.66
N GLN A 406 -57.95 73.09 31.36
CA GLN A 406 -58.67 74.26 30.85
C GLN A 406 -60.09 74.37 31.42
N ALA A 407 -60.83 73.26 31.51
CA ALA A 407 -62.16 73.22 32.09
C ALA A 407 -62.14 73.60 33.58
N ILE A 408 -61.15 73.10 34.35
CA ILE A 408 -60.95 73.47 35.75
C ILE A 408 -60.66 74.97 35.88
N GLN A 409 -59.80 75.54 35.03
CA GLN A 409 -59.53 76.98 35.00
C GLN A 409 -60.79 77.79 34.67
N SER A 410 -61.62 77.34 33.73
CA SER A 410 -62.90 77.96 33.38
C SER A 410 -63.88 77.95 34.55
N ASN A 411 -64.08 76.79 35.18
CA ASN A 411 -64.93 76.65 36.36
C ASN A 411 -64.44 77.55 37.51
N THR A 412 -63.12 77.67 37.70
CA THR A 412 -62.53 78.56 38.71
C THR A 412 -62.91 80.02 38.46
N ARG A 413 -62.90 80.49 37.21
CA ARG A 413 -63.34 81.85 36.85
C ARG A 413 -64.85 82.04 37.10
N GLN A 414 -65.68 81.08 36.69
CA GLN A 414 -67.13 81.13 36.94
C GLN A 414 -67.47 81.22 38.44
N LEU A 415 -66.75 80.48 39.28
CA LEU A 415 -66.91 80.57 40.74
C LEU A 415 -66.52 81.95 41.30
N GLN A 416 -65.47 82.59 40.76
CA GLN A 416 -65.10 83.95 41.13
C GLN A 416 -66.21 84.95 40.76
N GLU A 417 -66.81 84.82 39.58
CA GLU A 417 -67.93 85.66 39.13
C GLU A 417 -69.19 85.45 39.99
N HIS A 418 -69.53 84.19 40.32
CA HIS A 418 -70.64 83.88 41.22
C HIS A 418 -70.45 84.50 42.61
N ASN A 419 -69.24 84.46 43.17
CA ASN A 419 -68.94 85.14 44.43
C ASN A 419 -69.16 86.66 44.34
N ALA A 420 -68.75 87.30 43.25
CA ALA A 420 -68.99 88.72 43.04
C ALA A 420 -70.49 89.05 42.94
N ARG A 421 -71.27 88.20 42.26
CA ARG A 421 -72.73 88.35 42.12
C ARG A 421 -73.49 88.10 43.43
N LEU A 422 -73.07 87.12 44.24
CA LEU A 422 -73.64 86.91 45.57
C LEU A 422 -73.42 88.14 46.46
N ASN A 423 -72.24 88.75 46.39
CA ASN A 423 -71.94 89.97 47.12
C ASN A 423 -72.76 91.19 46.66
N SER A 424 -73.16 91.26 45.38
CA SER A 424 -74.06 92.32 44.90
C SER A 424 -75.51 92.07 45.33
N GLN A 425 -76.00 90.83 45.26
CA GLN A 425 -77.33 90.46 45.75
C GLN A 425 -77.46 90.73 47.26
N GLN A 426 -76.44 90.42 48.06
CA GLN A 426 -76.45 90.70 49.50
C GLN A 426 -76.45 92.20 49.83
N ARG A 427 -75.95 93.06 48.93
CA ARG A 427 -76.09 94.52 49.05
C ARG A 427 -77.50 94.97 48.71
N GLN A 428 -78.06 94.48 47.60
CA GLN A 428 -79.42 94.82 47.18
C GLN A 428 -80.48 94.41 48.22
N ILE A 429 -80.33 93.25 48.87
CA ILE A 429 -81.23 92.79 49.93
C ILE A 429 -81.20 93.75 51.14
N ARG A 430 -80.03 94.28 51.50
CA ARG A 430 -79.92 95.26 52.60
C ARG A 430 -80.62 96.58 52.25
N GLU A 431 -80.44 97.05 51.01
CA GLU A 431 -81.08 98.28 50.53
C GLU A 431 -82.61 98.18 50.54
N ASN A 432 -83.16 97.08 50.01
CA ASN A 432 -84.61 96.84 50.02
C ASN A 432 -85.18 96.82 51.45
N HIS A 433 -84.41 96.28 52.41
CA HIS A 433 -84.85 96.25 53.81
C HIS A 433 -84.87 97.65 54.44
N GLU A 434 -83.92 98.51 54.09
CA GLU A 434 -83.88 99.91 54.52
C GLU A 434 -85.01 100.75 53.89
N GLU A 435 -85.28 100.59 52.59
CA GLU A 435 -86.45 101.19 51.92
C GLU A 435 -87.76 100.79 52.59
N MET A 436 -87.93 99.50 52.90
CA MET A 436 -89.13 98.99 53.55
C MET A 436 -89.33 99.60 54.94
N LYS A 437 -88.26 99.73 55.74
CA LYS A 437 -88.35 100.39 57.05
C LYS A 437 -88.75 101.85 56.93
N ARG A 438 -88.21 102.58 55.94
CA ARG A 438 -88.57 104.00 55.69
C ARG A 438 -90.04 104.13 55.30
N ALA A 439 -90.53 103.28 54.40
CA ALA A 439 -91.93 103.27 53.99
C ALA A 439 -92.88 103.00 55.18
N ALA A 440 -92.52 102.07 56.07
CA ALA A 440 -93.31 101.80 57.27
C ALA A 440 -93.33 102.98 58.25
N ALA A 441 -92.20 103.65 58.47
CA ALA A 441 -92.12 104.85 59.31
C ALA A 441 -92.99 105.99 58.77
N GLN A 442 -92.99 106.20 57.45
CA GLN A 442 -93.85 107.18 56.78
C GLN A 442 -95.33 106.83 56.91
N SER A 443 -95.67 105.56 56.75
CA SER A 443 -97.05 105.08 56.92
C SER A 443 -97.56 105.34 58.34
N ALA A 444 -96.72 105.08 59.36
CA ALA A 444 -97.03 105.39 60.75
C ALA A 444 -97.23 106.90 60.98
N ALA A 445 -96.41 107.75 60.34
CA ALA A 445 -96.54 109.20 60.45
C ALA A 445 -97.85 109.71 59.84
N LEU A 446 -98.21 109.19 58.66
CA LEU A 446 -99.46 109.53 57.97
C LEU A 446 -100.71 109.10 58.75
N ALA A 447 -100.63 107.97 59.46
CA ALA A 447 -101.71 107.48 60.33
C ALA A 447 -101.94 108.39 61.55
N GLY A 448 -100.88 109.03 62.07
CA GLY A 448 -100.95 109.95 63.21
C GLY A 448 -101.60 111.31 62.93
N LEU A 449 -101.94 111.63 61.68
CA LEU A 449 -102.56 112.90 61.32
C LEU A 449 -104.02 112.97 61.82
N PHE A 450 -104.28 113.92 62.73
CA PHE A 450 -105.59 114.13 63.34
C PHE A 450 -106.67 114.53 62.33
N GLN A 451 -107.93 114.23 62.67
CA GLN A 451 -109.08 114.61 61.86
C GLN A 451 -109.69 115.92 62.40
N PRO A 452 -110.29 116.79 61.55
CA PRO A 452 -110.90 118.04 62.00
C PRO A 452 -112.17 117.79 62.84
N TYR A 453 -112.29 118.46 64.00
CA TYR A 453 -113.46 118.35 64.88
C TYR A 453 -114.52 119.45 64.68
N SER A 454 -114.11 120.65 64.24
CA SER A 454 -115.03 121.79 64.10
C SER A 454 -115.53 121.94 62.66
N VAL A 455 -116.84 122.10 62.49
CA VAL A 455 -117.49 122.26 61.18
C VAL A 455 -117.18 123.64 60.57
N GLY A 456 -116.87 123.66 59.27
CA GLY A 456 -116.71 124.89 58.49
C GLY A 456 -115.34 125.58 58.63
N LYS A 457 -114.34 124.92 59.25
CA LYS A 457 -112.97 125.44 59.39
C LYS A 457 -111.92 124.47 58.85
N PHE A 458 -110.86 125.02 58.25
CA PHE A 458 -109.68 124.25 57.84
C PHE A 458 -108.84 123.84 59.04
N ASN A 459 -108.32 122.61 59.01
CA ASN A 459 -107.38 122.08 59.99
C ASN A 459 -106.08 121.68 59.31
N ALA A 460 -104.96 122.07 59.89
CA ALA A 460 -103.63 121.63 59.50
C ALA A 460 -103.05 120.78 60.64
N THR A 461 -102.59 119.59 60.29
CA THR A 461 -102.01 118.60 61.20
C THR A 461 -100.59 118.26 60.79
N ALA A 462 -99.73 118.07 61.77
CA ALA A 462 -98.41 117.51 61.58
C ALA A 462 -98.27 116.34 62.56
N ALA A 463 -97.70 115.23 62.08
CA ALA A 463 -97.51 114.02 62.84
C ALA A 463 -96.10 113.47 62.59
N LEU A 464 -95.55 112.81 63.60
CA LEU A 464 -94.27 112.12 63.52
C LEU A 464 -94.55 110.63 63.63
N GLY A 465 -93.93 109.84 62.75
CA GLY A 465 -94.00 108.38 62.77
C GLY A 465 -92.61 107.79 62.82
N GLY A 466 -92.48 106.67 63.52
CA GLY A 466 -91.23 105.92 63.59
C GLY A 466 -91.49 104.44 63.37
N TYR A 467 -90.56 103.77 62.69
CA TYR A 467 -90.53 102.31 62.57
C TYR A 467 -89.08 101.83 62.61
N SER A 468 -88.77 100.94 63.57
CA SER A 468 -87.40 100.55 63.89
C SER A 468 -86.53 101.79 64.20
N ASP A 469 -85.52 102.02 63.38
CA ASP A 469 -84.54 103.10 63.48
C ASP A 469 -84.83 104.26 62.51
N LYS A 470 -85.89 104.15 61.69
CA LYS A 470 -86.29 105.20 60.75
C LYS A 470 -87.41 106.05 61.34
N GLN A 471 -87.31 107.35 61.08
CA GLN A 471 -88.30 108.34 61.47
C GLN A 471 -88.82 109.03 60.22
N ALA A 472 -90.09 109.41 60.26
CA ALA A 472 -90.77 110.11 59.18
C ALA A 472 -91.62 111.24 59.74
N ILE A 473 -91.67 112.33 59.00
CA ILE A 473 -92.53 113.48 59.30
C ILE A 473 -93.67 113.46 58.31
N ALA A 474 -94.90 113.55 58.81
CA ALA A 474 -96.11 113.72 58.03
C ALA A 474 -96.72 115.10 58.29
N VAL A 475 -97.23 115.71 57.24
CA VAL A 475 -98.06 116.91 57.31
C VAL A 475 -99.29 116.70 56.46
N GLY A 476 -100.44 117.11 56.99
CA GLY A 476 -101.72 116.94 56.32
C GLY A 476 -102.69 118.05 56.63
N VAL A 477 -103.60 118.23 55.69
CA VAL A 477 -104.69 119.19 55.79
C VAL A 477 -106.01 118.43 55.78
N GLY A 478 -106.96 118.91 56.57
CA GLY A 478 -108.30 118.35 56.65
C GLY A 478 -109.35 119.44 56.71
N TYR A 479 -110.51 119.14 56.14
CA TYR A 479 -111.66 120.04 56.15
C TYR A 479 -112.92 119.24 56.48
N ARG A 480 -113.69 119.74 57.44
CA ARG A 480 -114.99 119.15 57.82
C ARG A 480 -116.10 120.03 57.27
N PHE A 481 -116.76 119.53 56.24
CA PHE A 481 -117.76 120.26 55.48
C PHE A 481 -119.04 120.46 56.30
N ASN A 482 -119.45 119.42 57.04
CA ASN A 482 -120.60 119.43 57.95
C ASN A 482 -120.36 118.41 59.09
N GLU A 483 -121.32 118.27 60.01
CA GLU A 483 -121.19 117.32 61.13
C GLU A 483 -121.08 115.86 60.67
N GLN A 484 -121.40 115.53 59.42
CA GLN A 484 -121.43 114.16 58.89
C GLN A 484 -120.35 113.86 57.85
N THR A 485 -119.57 114.84 57.36
CA THR A 485 -118.64 114.66 56.25
C THR A 485 -117.35 115.43 56.46
N ALA A 486 -116.21 114.71 56.41
CA ALA A 486 -114.88 115.29 56.47
C ALA A 486 -113.94 114.68 55.42
N ALA A 487 -112.98 115.47 54.92
CA ALA A 487 -111.90 114.97 54.07
C ALA A 487 -110.54 115.35 54.65
N LYS A 488 -109.54 114.50 54.43
CA LYS A 488 -108.14 114.78 54.76
C LYS A 488 -107.18 114.28 53.69
N ALA A 489 -106.05 114.96 53.57
CA ALA A 489 -104.93 114.56 52.74
C ALA A 489 -103.62 114.81 53.49
N GLY A 490 -102.64 113.95 53.33
CA GLY A 490 -101.34 114.05 54.00
C GLY A 490 -100.19 113.57 53.12
N ILE A 491 -99.01 114.09 53.39
CA ILE A 491 -97.74 113.68 52.76
C ILE A 491 -96.75 113.39 53.89
N ALA A 492 -95.98 112.31 53.77
CA ALA A 492 -94.90 111.98 54.68
C ALA A 492 -93.58 111.81 53.96
N ALA A 493 -92.50 112.25 54.61
CA ALA A 493 -91.14 112.12 54.12
C ALA A 493 -90.26 111.43 55.16
N SER A 494 -89.35 110.57 54.70
CA SER A 494 -88.33 109.91 55.52
C SER A 494 -87.07 109.70 54.69
N ASP A 495 -85.99 110.40 55.09
CA ASP A 495 -84.61 110.18 54.59
C ASP A 495 -84.51 110.03 53.06
N GLY A 496 -85.08 110.98 52.32
CA GLY A 496 -85.05 111.04 50.85
C GLY A 496 -86.25 110.40 50.14
N ASP A 497 -87.00 109.52 50.81
CA ASP A 497 -88.22 108.92 50.28
C ASP A 497 -89.46 109.73 50.70
N VAL A 498 -90.50 109.74 49.86
CA VAL A 498 -91.75 110.48 50.09
C VAL A 498 -92.95 109.59 49.76
N SER A 499 -93.98 109.60 50.62
CA SER A 499 -95.26 108.95 50.41
C SER A 499 -96.42 109.89 50.73
N TYR A 500 -97.63 109.57 50.25
CA TYR A 500 -98.82 110.42 50.41
C TYR A 500 -100.06 109.59 50.70
N ASN A 501 -101.04 110.16 51.40
CA ASN A 501 -102.37 109.59 51.60
C ASN A 501 -103.49 110.62 51.39
N MET A 502 -104.67 110.14 51.02
CA MET A 502 -105.90 110.93 50.95
C MET A 502 -107.07 110.07 51.40
N GLY A 503 -108.03 110.65 52.11
CA GLY A 503 -109.20 109.94 52.59
C GLY A 503 -110.39 110.86 52.88
N VAL A 504 -111.59 110.33 52.73
CA VAL A 504 -112.86 111.01 53.04
C VAL A 504 -113.60 110.13 54.04
N ASN A 505 -114.17 110.76 55.06
CA ASN A 505 -114.90 110.10 56.13
C ASN A 505 -116.34 110.61 56.17
N PHE A 506 -117.28 109.70 56.39
CA PHE A 506 -118.71 109.98 56.51
C PHE A 506 -119.23 109.38 57.82
N GLU A 507 -119.88 110.19 58.64
CA GLU A 507 -120.47 109.81 59.93
C GLU A 507 -122.00 109.85 59.82
N PHE A 508 -122.67 108.77 60.23
CA PHE A 508 -124.13 108.59 60.11
C PHE A 508 -124.78 108.29 61.45
#